data_AF-A0A381U9C4-F1
#
_entry.id   AF-A0A381U9C4-F1
#
_cell.length_a   1.000
_cell.length_b   1.000
_cell.length_c   1.000
_cell.angle_alpha   90.00
_cell.angle_beta   90.00
_cell.angle_gamma   90.00
#
_symmetry.space_group_name_H-M   'P 1'
#
loop_
_entity.id
_entity.type
_entity.pdbx_description
1 polymer ?
#
loop_
_entity_poly.entity_id
_entity_poly.type
_entity_poly.pdbx_seq_one_letter_code
_entity_poly.pdbx_strand_id
1 'polypeptide(L)' 'MFILADNQPASLLGVYGNPDIRTPNIDQLAAEGTRFTSAFAVNGMCSPTR' A
#
# COMPACT_ATOMS: atom_id res chain seq x y z
N MET A 1 2.83 0.71 16.11
CA MET A 1 1.80 -0.10 15.40
C MET A 1 2.37 -0.47 14.04
N PHE A 2 2.34 -1.75 13.65
CA PHE A 2 2.76 -2.22 12.33
C PHE A 2 1.57 -2.90 11.65
N ILE A 3 1.26 -2.51 10.42
CA ILE A 3 0.13 -3.02 9.63
C ILE A 3 0.69 -3.53 8.31
N LEU A 4 0.36 -4.76 7.95
CA LEU A 4 0.70 -5.39 6.68
C LEU A 4 -0.56 -5.98 6.06
N ALA A 5 -0.80 -5.70 4.78
CA ALA A 5 -1.87 -6.32 4.00
C ALA A 5 -1.28 -7.41 3.11
N ASP A 6 -1.89 -8.60 3.10
CA ASP A 6 -1.47 -9.70 2.23
C ASP A 6 -2.01 -9.49 0.81
N ASN A 7 -1.18 -9.77 -0.19
CA ASN A 7 -1.51 -9.69 -1.62
C ASN A 7 -2.19 -8.38 -2.09
N GLN A 8 -1.78 -7.22 -1.57
CA GLN A 8 -2.32 -5.91 -1.97
C GLN A 8 -1.35 -5.11 -2.85
N PRO A 9 -1.56 -5.05 -4.19
CA PRO A 9 -0.81 -4.16 -5.07
C PRO A 9 -1.06 -2.69 -4.72
N ALA A 10 -0.03 -1.86 -4.86
CA ALA A 10 -0.16 -0.42 -4.67
C ALA A 10 -1.21 0.21 -5.61
N SER A 11 -1.33 -0.30 -6.84
CA SER A 11 -2.29 0.20 -7.85
C SER A 11 -3.76 0.01 -7.48
N LEU A 12 -4.09 -0.74 -6.42
CA LEU A 12 -5.47 -0.86 -5.92
C LEU A 12 -5.84 0.22 -4.91
N LEU A 13 -4.91 1.10 -4.54
CA LEU A 13 -5.14 2.18 -3.59
C LEU A 13 -5.39 3.50 -4.31
N GLY A 14 -6.35 4.28 -3.80
CA GLY A 14 -6.69 5.60 -4.31
C GLY A 14 -5.50 6.55 -4.31
N VAL A 15 -4.73 6.59 -3.22
CA VAL A 15 -3.53 7.42 -3.11
C VAL A 15 -2.42 7.08 -4.12
N TYR A 16 -2.45 5.89 -4.73
CA TYR A 16 -1.54 5.51 -5.82
C TYR A 16 -2.16 5.65 -7.21
N GLY A 17 -3.32 6.31 -7.32
CA GLY A 17 -3.93 6.71 -8.59
C GLY A 17 -5.10 5.85 -9.05
N ASN A 18 -5.64 4.95 -8.21
CA ASN A 18 -6.83 4.20 -8.55
C ASN A 18 -8.09 5.09 -8.48
N PRO A 19 -8.84 5.30 -9.57
CA PRO A 19 -10.03 6.16 -9.55
C PRO A 19 -11.30 5.44 -9.08
N ASP A 20 -11.32 4.10 -9.08
CA ASP A 20 -12.52 3.29 -8.88
C ASP A 20 -12.63 2.75 -7.45
N ILE A 21 -11.50 2.35 -6.87
CA ILE A 21 -11.45 1.72 -5.53
C ILE A 21 -11.34 2.80 -4.46
N ARG A 22 -12.30 2.79 -3.53
CA ARG A 22 -12.39 3.76 -2.44
C ARG A 22 -11.59 3.31 -1.22
N THR A 23 -10.48 3.98 -0.92
CA THR A 23 -9.61 3.69 0.23
C THR A 23 -9.40 4.88 1.19
N PRO A 24 -10.48 5.55 1.64
CA PRO A 24 -10.39 6.87 2.27
C PRO A 24 -9.50 6.90 3.52
N ASN A 25 -9.48 5.83 4.34
CA ASN A 25 -8.66 5.79 5.55
C ASN A 25 -7.15 5.66 5.23
N ILE A 26 -6.80 4.91 4.19
CA ILE A 26 -5.42 4.74 3.74
C ILE A 26 -4.96 6.02 3.05
N ASP A 27 -5.85 6.64 2.26
CA ASP A 27 -5.57 7.90 1.58
C ASP A 27 -5.34 9.03 2.61
N GLN A 28 -6.15 9.10 3.67
CA GLN A 28 -5.95 10.02 4.77
C GLN A 28 -4.62 9.78 5.50
N LEU A 29 -4.30 8.52 5.82
CA LEU A 29 -3.03 8.17 6.47
C LEU A 29 -1.82 8.62 5.64
N ALA A 30 -1.90 8.47 4.32
CA ALA A 30 -0.85 8.90 3.40
C ALA A 30 -0.78 10.43 3.24
N ALA A 31 -1.90 11.16 3.39
CA ALA A 31 -1.94 12.62 3.35
C ALA A 31 -1.40 13.28 4.62
N GLU A 32 -1.61 12.65 5.77
CA GLU A 32 -1.11 13.12 7.08
C GLU A 32 0.32 12.64 7.37
N GLY A 33 0.82 11.68 6.59
CA GLY A 33 2.11 11.03 6.79
C GLY A 33 3.06 11.15 5.60
N THR A 34 3.91 10.15 5.45
CA THR A 34 4.85 10.02 4.32
C THR A 34 4.46 8.82 3.46
N ARG A 35 4.31 9.05 2.16
CA ARG A 35 4.05 8.00 1.17
C ARG A 35 5.31 7.69 0.37
N PHE A 36 5.69 6.42 0.33
CA PHE A 36 6.79 5.94 -0.50
C PHE A 36 6.28 5.58 -1.90
N THR A 37 6.83 6.21 -2.93
CA THR A 37 6.49 5.89 -4.34
C THR A 37 7.35 4.79 -4.94
N SER A 38 8.41 4.40 -4.24
CA SER A 38 9.41 3.40 -4.67
C SER A 38 9.74 2.43 -3.52
N ALA A 39 8.76 1.64 -3.10
CA ALA A 39 8.92 0.60 -2.08
C ALA A 39 8.84 -0.79 -2.73
N PHE A 40 9.82 -1.66 -2.47
CA PHE A 40 9.94 -2.98 -3.07
C PHE A 40 9.94 -4.07 -2.00
N ALA A 41 9.16 -5.12 -2.21
CA ALA A 41 9.30 -6.36 -1.47
C ALA A 41 10.61 -7.07 -1.89
N VAL A 42 11.26 -7.75 -0.95
CA VAL A 42 12.51 -8.48 -1.22
C VAL A 42 12.29 -9.71 -2.11
N ASN A 43 11.06 -10.22 -2.18
CA ASN A 43 10.64 -11.27 -3.09
C ASN A 43 9.12 -11.23 -3.36
N GLY A 44 8.65 -12.03 -4.32
CA GLY A 44 7.23 -12.09 -4.72
C GLY A 44 6.40 -13.22 -4.09
N MET A 45 6.92 -13.91 -3.08
CA MET A 45 6.28 -15.06 -2.42
C MET A 45 5.98 -14.74 -0.95
N CYS A 46 4.88 -15.22 -0.38
CA CYS A 46 4.46 -14.81 0.95
C CYS A 46 5.48 -15.13 2.06
N SER A 47 6.12 -16.31 2.04
CA SER A 47 7.03 -16.74 3.11
C SER A 47 8.36 -16.00 3.18
N PRO A 48 9.10 -15.79 2.08
CA PRO A 48 10.37 -15.06 2.16
C PRO A 48 10.20 -13.53 2.26
N THR A 49 8.97 -13.00 2.10
CA THR A 49 8.73 -11.53 2.04
C THR A 49 8.66 -10.91 3.43
N ARG A 50 8.26 -11.71 4.43
CA ARG A 50 7.99 -11.27 5.80
C ARG A 50 9.13 -11.63 6.74
#